data_AF-A0A3C0SA12-F1
#
_entry.id   AF-A0A3C0SA12-F1
#
_cell.length_a   1.000
_cell.length_b   1.000
_cell.length_c   1.000
_cell.angle_alpha   90.00
_cell.angle_beta   90.00
_cell.angle_gamma   90.00
#
_symmetry.space_group_name_H-M   'P 1'
#
loop_
_entity.id
_entity.type
_entity.pdbx_description
1 polymer ?
#
loop_
_entity_poly.entity_id
_entity_poly.type
_entity_poly.pdbx_seq_one_letter_code
_entity_poly.pdbx_strand_id
1 'polypeptide(L)' 'MDEANQFMYENKIRHLAVTEEEKVVGVLSVKDLVSYYAKSFRMQE' A
#
# COMPACT_ATOMS: atom_id res chain seq x y z
N MET A 1 -3.02 6.66 -0.07
CA MET A 1 -2.93 5.24 0.37
C MET A 1 -4.29 4.58 0.45
N ASP A 2 -5.35 5.33 0.81
CA ASP A 2 -6.71 4.79 0.87
C ASP A 2 -7.20 4.20 -0.46
N GLU A 3 -6.90 4.85 -1.59
CA GLU A 3 -7.23 4.33 -2.93
C GLU A 3 -6.57 2.98 -3.22
N ALA A 4 -5.29 2.82 -2.87
CA ALA A 4 -4.55 1.56 -3.07
C ALA A 4 -5.14 0.43 -2.22
N ASN A 5 -5.54 0.73 -0.98
CA ASN A 5 -6.21 -0.24 -0.10
C ASN A 5 -7.57 -0.66 -0.66
N GLN A 6 -8.37 0.31 -1.11
CA GLN A 6 -9.69 0.06 -1.67
C GLN A 6 -9.61 -0.77 -2.96
N PHE A 7 -8.69 -0.42 -3.86
CA PHE A 7 -8.48 -1.17 -5.10
C PHE A 7 -8.07 -2.63 -4.81
N MET A 8 -7.16 -2.85 -3.85
CA MET A 8 -6.78 -4.20 -3.40
C MET A 8 -7.98 -4.99 -2.88
N TYR A 9 -8.84 -4.37 -2.06
CA TYR A 9 -10.04 -4.99 -1.51
C TYR A 9 -11.05 -5.40 -2.59
N GLU A 10 -11.40 -4.47 -3.48
CA GLU A 10 -12.39 -4.69 -4.54
C GLU A 10 -11.95 -5.80 -5.50
N ASN A 11 -10.66 -5.84 -5.84
CA ASN A 11 -10.10 -6.83 -6.76
C ASN A 11 -9.66 -8.13 -6.07
N LYS A 12 -9.81 -8.25 -4.74
CA LYS A 12 -9.37 -9.41 -3.94
C LYS A 12 -7.88 -9.74 -4.13
N ILE A 13 -7.04 -8.72 -4.31
CA ILE A 13 -5.59 -8.85 -4.44
C ILE A 13 -4.89 -8.21 -3.23
N ARG A 14 -3.68 -8.66 -2.92
CA ARG A 14 -2.93 -8.21 -1.73
C ARG A 14 -1.64 -7.45 -2.01
N HIS A 15 -1.29 -7.35 -3.29
CA HIS A 15 -0.06 -6.74 -3.76
C HIS A 15 -0.37 -5.91 -5.01
N LEU A 16 0.19 -4.71 -5.06
CA LEU A 16 0.18 -3.83 -6.22
C LEU A 16 1.61 -3.61 -6.68
N ALA A 17 1.85 -3.78 -7.98
CA ALA A 17 3.11 -3.36 -8.59
C ALA A 17 3.13 -1.83 -8.68
N VAL A 18 4.25 -1.22 -8.31
CA VAL A 18 4.52 0.20 -8.49
C VAL A 18 5.39 0.34 -9.73
N THR A 19 4.96 1.19 -10.66
CA THR A 19 5.63 1.38 -11.95
C THR A 19 6.02 2.83 -12.17
N GLU A 20 7.20 3.06 -12.74
CA GLU A 20 7.66 4.34 -13.28
C GLU A 20 8.13 4.12 -14.71
N GLU A 21 7.68 4.97 -15.65
CA GLU A 21 8.01 4.83 -17.08
C GLU A 21 7.82 3.39 -17.60
N GLU A 22 6.67 2.77 -17.24
CA GLU A 22 6.30 1.39 -17.59
C GLU A 22 7.22 0.29 -17.02
N LYS A 23 8.20 0.66 -16.19
CA LYS A 23 9.07 -0.30 -15.49
C LYS A 23 8.57 -0.52 -14.08
N VAL A 24 8.51 -1.79 -13.66
CA VAL A 24 8.21 -2.13 -12.26
C VAL A 24 9.39 -1.74 -11.38
N VAL A 25 9.17 -0.77 -10.49
CA VAL A 25 10.17 -0.26 -9.55
C VAL A 25 9.95 -0.74 -8.12
N GLY A 26 8.80 -1.35 -7.82
CA GLY A 26 8.51 -1.87 -6.50
C GLY A 26 7.19 -2.60 -6.39
N VAL A 27 6.89 -3.05 -5.17
CA VAL A 27 5.61 -3.67 -4.80
C VAL A 27 5.12 -3.06 -3.51
N LEU A 28 3.83 -2.74 -3.46
CA LEU A 28 3.09 -2.34 -2.27
C LEU A 28 2.19 -3.49 -1.83
N SER A 29 2.29 -3.92 -0.57
CA SER A 29 1.42 -4.93 0.01
C SER A 29 0.46 -4.35 1.05
N VAL A 30 -0.61 -5.10 1.36
CA VAL A 30 -1.50 -4.77 2.48
C VAL A 30 -0.75 -4.65 3.81
N LYS A 31 0.33 -5.42 4.01
CA LYS A 31 1.14 -5.36 5.24
C LYS A 31 1.90 -4.02 5.36
N ASP A 32 2.33 -3.46 4.23
CA ASP A 32 3.02 -2.18 4.20
C ASP A 32 2.06 -1.05 4.60
N LEU A 33 0.81 -1.12 4.14
CA LEU A 33 -0.26 -0.20 4.55
C LEU A 33 -0.49 -0.27 6.07
N VAL A 34 -0.68 -1.46 6.63
CA VAL A 34 -0.87 -1.64 8.09
C VAL A 34 0.31 -1.06 8.87
N SER A 35 1.53 -1.35 8.41
CA SER A 35 2.76 -0.87 9.07
C SER A 35 2.90 0.64 8.99
N TYR A 36 2.47 1.26 7.88
CA TYR A 36 2.47 2.70 7.70
C TYR A 36 1.49 3.38 8.67
N TYR A 37 0.23 2.93 8.70
CA TYR A 37 -0.77 3.52 9.62
C TYR A 37 -0.39 3.33 11.10
N ALA A 38 0.15 2.17 11.47
CA ALA A 38 0.62 1.93 12.84
C ALA A 38 1.77 2.86 13.25
N LYS A 39 2.67 3.21 12.33
CA LYS A 39 3.72 4.21 12.57
C LYS A 39 3.14 5.61 12.69
N SER A 40 2.21 5.99 11.82
CA SER A 40 1.55 7.30 11.86
C SER A 40 0.79 7.54 13.17
N PHE A 41 0.21 6.50 13.77
CA PHE A 41 -0.42 6.58 15.09
C PHE A 41 0.58 6.79 16.23
N ARG A 42 1.77 6.18 16.15
CA ARG A 42 2.82 6.32 17.17
C ARG A 42 3.54 7.67 17.18
N MET A 43 3.32 8.50 16.17
CA MET A 43 3.93 9.84 16.07
C MET A 43 3.03 10.96 16.64
N GLN A 44 1.87 10.62 17.20
CA GLN A 44 0.95 11.58 17.83
C GLN A 44 1.00 11.55 19.37
N GLU A 45 1.96 10.83 19.97
CA GLU A 45 2.40 10.99 21.38
C GLU A 45 3.69 11.80 21.43
#